data_AF-A0A6J7SFZ5-F1
#
_entry.id   AF-A0A6J7SFZ5-F1
#
_cell.length_a   1.000
_cell.length_b   1.000
_cell.length_c   1.000
_cell.angle_alpha   90.00
_cell.angle_beta   90.00
_cell.angle_gamma   90.00
#
_symmetry.space_group_name_H-M   'P 1'
#
loop_
_entity.id
_entity.type
_entity.pdbx_description
1 polymer ?
#
loop_
_entity_poly.entity_id
_entity_poly.type
_entity_poly.pdbx_seq_one_letter_code
_entity_poly.pdbx_strand_id
1 'polypeptide(L)'
;MWEERFGEFNRNVRAVGTEVGAIIADANEEVAFSDRRFLAFDRLHLNSMGHDRVAQAVLEIIGLPFDARWREPLPPAKAESKALRACVTMMWFITFALPWMWRRARGKSSGDGRSCKYPIAIHWPLSHLD
;
A
#
# COMPACT_ATOMS: atom_id res chain seq x y z
N MET A 1 -17.42 9.17 -3.63
CA MET A 1 -16.25 9.81 -4.29
C MET A 1 -14.94 9.01 -4.18
N TRP A 2 -14.13 9.05 -3.11
CA TRP A 2 -12.86 8.29 -3.06
C TRP A 2 -13.08 6.78 -2.94
N GLU A 3 -13.82 6.34 -1.93
CA GLU A 3 -14.11 4.92 -1.67
C GLU A 3 -14.81 4.27 -2.87
N GLU A 4 -15.71 5.02 -3.51
CA GLU A 4 -16.42 4.61 -4.71
C GLU A 4 -15.48 4.37 -5.90
N ARG A 5 -14.60 5.33 -6.21
CA ARG A 5 -13.61 5.21 -7.29
C ARG A 5 -12.62 4.07 -7.04
N PHE A 6 -12.18 3.92 -5.80
CA PHE A 6 -11.25 2.85 -5.41
C PHE A 6 -11.95 1.49 -5.46
N GLY A 7 -13.21 1.42 -5.02
CA GLY A 7 -14.05 0.24 -5.12
C GLY A 7 -14.32 -0.18 -6.56
N GLU A 8 -14.61 0.77 -7.46
CA GLU A 8 -14.74 0.51 -8.91
C GLU A 8 -13.44 -0.03 -9.51
N PHE A 9 -12.31 0.61 -9.20
CA PHE A 9 -11.01 0.14 -9.65
C PHE A 9 -10.74 -1.30 -9.20
N ASN A 10 -10.93 -1.61 -7.92
CA ASN A 10 -10.70 -2.94 -7.37
C ASN A 10 -11.64 -3.98 -7.98
N ARG A 11 -12.92 -3.64 -8.22
CA ARG A 11 -13.86 -4.52 -8.94
C ARG A 11 -13.36 -4.87 -10.33
N ASN A 12 -12.87 -3.88 -11.09
CA ASN A 12 -12.33 -4.11 -12.43
C ASN A 12 -11.06 -4.96 -12.40
N VAL A 13 -10.15 -4.70 -11.44
CA VAL A 13 -8.95 -5.53 -11.25
C VAL A 13 -9.33 -6.99 -10.97
N ARG A 14 -10.34 -7.24 -10.12
CA ARG A 14 -10.83 -8.59 -9.83
C ARG A 14 -11.48 -9.28 -11.02
N ALA A 15 -12.30 -8.54 -11.77
CA ALA A 15 -12.95 -9.06 -12.97
C ALA A 15 -11.91 -9.50 -14.03
N VAL A 16 -10.96 -8.62 -14.36
CA VAL A 16 -9.89 -8.93 -15.32
C VAL A 16 -8.99 -10.05 -14.81
N GLY A 17 -8.63 -10.05 -13.53
CA GLY A 17 -7.79 -11.12 -12.98
C GLY A 17 -8.47 -12.49 -13.07
N THR A 18 -9.79 -12.55 -12.87
CA THR A 18 -10.57 -13.77 -13.07
C THR A 18 -10.57 -14.21 -14.53
N GLU A 19 -10.77 -13.27 -15.46
CA GLU A 19 -10.75 -13.53 -16.91
C GLU A 19 -9.43 -14.15 -17.38
N VAL A 20 -8.30 -13.63 -16.90
CA VAL A 20 -6.96 -14.08 -17.32
C VAL A 20 -6.37 -15.18 -16.43
N GLY A 21 -7.10 -15.64 -15.41
CA GLY A 21 -6.61 -16.63 -14.44
C GLY A 21 -5.48 -16.13 -13.54
N ALA A 22 -5.38 -14.81 -13.31
CA ALA A 22 -4.40 -14.24 -12.40
C ALA A 22 -4.78 -14.47 -10.93
N ILE A 23 -3.76 -14.71 -10.11
CA ILE A 23 -3.89 -14.76 -8.65
C ILE A 23 -3.92 -13.32 -8.12
N ILE A 24 -4.93 -12.98 -7.30
CA ILE A 24 -5.06 -11.66 -6.69
C ILE A 24 -4.91 -11.77 -5.18
N ALA A 25 -3.95 -11.04 -4.63
CA ALA A 25 -3.85 -10.78 -3.20
C ALA A 25 -4.59 -9.47 -2.87
N ASP A 26 -5.85 -9.57 -2.43
CA ASP A 26 -6.67 -8.40 -2.14
C ASP A 26 -6.54 -7.93 -0.69
N ALA A 27 -5.71 -6.90 -0.49
CA ALA A 27 -5.50 -6.32 0.83
C ALA A 27 -6.74 -5.59 1.40
N ASN A 28 -7.74 -5.23 0.59
CA ASN A 28 -8.93 -4.52 1.08
C ASN A 28 -9.93 -5.45 1.77
N GLU A 29 -9.87 -6.75 1.47
CA GLU A 29 -10.72 -7.78 2.09
C GLU A 29 -10.03 -8.44 3.30
N GLU A 30 -8.77 -8.10 3.56
CA GLU A 30 -7.97 -8.65 4.65
C GLU A 30 -7.82 -7.66 5.80
N VAL A 31 -8.55 -7.93 6.89
CA VAL A 31 -8.58 -7.10 8.10
C VAL A 31 -7.21 -6.96 8.74
N ALA A 32 -6.33 -7.97 8.57
CA ALA A 32 -4.97 -7.93 9.10
C ALA A 32 -4.15 -6.72 8.59
N PHE A 33 -4.48 -6.11 7.46
CA PHE A 33 -3.78 -4.91 6.95
C PHE A 33 -4.34 -3.58 7.44
N SER A 34 -5.41 -3.57 8.24
CA SER A 34 -6.09 -2.35 8.67
C SER A 34 -5.35 -1.57 9.78
N ASP A 35 -4.32 -2.16 10.40
CA ASP A 35 -3.56 -1.48 11.46
C ASP A 35 -2.62 -0.41 10.88
N ARG A 36 -2.88 0.85 11.23
CA ARG A 36 -2.09 2.01 10.76
C ARG A 36 -0.62 1.94 11.18
N ARG A 37 -0.26 1.10 12.16
CA ARG A 37 1.14 0.85 12.57
C ARG A 37 1.94 0.09 11.51
N PHE A 38 1.30 -0.43 10.47
CA PHE A 38 1.99 -0.98 9.29
C PHE A 38 2.39 0.08 8.27
N LEU A 39 1.94 1.33 8.42
CA LEU A 39 2.33 2.43 7.56
C LEU A 39 3.64 3.08 8.04
N ALA A 40 4.40 3.63 7.10
CA ALA A 40 5.53 4.49 7.35
C ALA A 40 5.08 5.85 7.90
N PHE A 41 6.04 6.70 8.24
CA PHE A 41 5.80 8.02 8.85
C PHE A 41 4.97 8.98 7.98
N ASP A 42 4.95 8.76 6.66
CA ASP A 42 4.13 9.52 5.72
C ASP A 42 2.66 9.09 5.68
N ARG A 43 2.30 8.02 6.41
CA ARG A 43 0.95 7.45 6.50
C ARG A 43 0.37 7.00 5.16
N LEU A 44 1.22 6.69 4.18
CA LEU A 44 0.84 6.24 2.85
C LEU A 44 1.53 4.93 2.46
N HIS A 45 2.85 4.86 2.60
CA HIS A 45 3.60 3.66 2.25
C HIS A 45 3.62 2.68 3.42
N LEU A 46 3.82 1.39 3.13
CA LEU A 46 4.08 0.41 4.19
C LEU A 46 5.48 0.64 4.78
N ASN A 47 5.62 0.36 6.07
CA ASN A 47 6.93 0.21 6.70
C ASN A 47 7.41 -1.25 6.57
N SER A 48 8.60 -1.55 7.10
CA SER A 48 9.19 -2.89 7.00
C SER A 48 8.29 -4.01 7.53
N MET A 49 7.55 -3.76 8.62
CA MET A 49 6.63 -4.74 9.19
C MET A 49 5.40 -4.93 8.30
N GLY A 50 4.85 -3.84 7.74
CA GLY A 50 3.76 -3.93 6.77
C GLY A 50 4.18 -4.72 5.51
N HIS A 51 5.39 -4.47 5.00
CA HIS A 51 5.94 -5.22 3.87
C HIS A 51 6.17 -6.71 4.18
N ASP A 52 6.66 -7.04 5.37
CA ASP A 52 6.79 -8.42 5.82
C ASP A 52 5.42 -9.12 5.83
N ARG A 53 4.39 -8.49 6.40
CA ARG A 53 3.02 -9.03 6.44
C ARG A 53 2.46 -9.29 5.03
N VAL A 54 2.68 -8.37 4.10
CA VAL A 54 2.30 -8.55 2.69
C VAL A 54 3.06 -9.72 2.06
N ALA A 55 4.36 -9.85 2.33
CA ALA A 55 5.15 -10.96 1.81
C ALA A 55 4.63 -12.31 2.32
N GLN A 56 4.31 -12.43 3.61
CA GLN A 56 3.72 -13.64 4.17
C GLN A 56 2.35 -13.96 3.56
N ALA A 57 1.49 -12.95 3.37
CA ALA A 57 0.20 -13.13 2.73
C ALA A 57 0.32 -13.60 1.27
N VAL A 58 1.27 -13.04 0.52
CA VAL A 58 1.54 -13.47 -0.86
C VAL A 58 2.06 -14.91 -0.88
N LEU A 59 3.01 -15.26 0.00
CA LEU A 59 3.53 -16.62 0.11
C LEU A 59 2.43 -17.63 0.41
N GLU A 60 1.52 -17.31 1.34
CA GLU A 60 0.35 -18.14 1.63
C GLU A 60 -0.53 -18.34 0.39
N ILE A 61 -0.87 -17.25 -0.31
CA ILE A 61 -1.78 -17.28 -1.47
C ILE A 61 -1.20 -18.12 -2.61
N ILE A 62 0.12 -18.13 -2.82
CA ILE A 62 0.79 -18.93 -3.85
C ILE A 62 1.21 -20.33 -3.35
N GLY A 63 0.84 -20.71 -2.12
CA GLY A 63 1.08 -22.04 -1.57
C GLY A 63 2.55 -22.33 -1.17
N LEU A 64 3.33 -21.29 -0.88
CA LEU A 64 4.71 -21.41 -0.40
C LEU A 64 4.77 -21.34 1.13
N PRO A 65 5.88 -21.79 1.77
CA PRO A 65 6.04 -21.67 3.22
C PRO A 65 5.91 -20.22 3.70
N PHE A 66 5.08 -20.01 4.72
CA PHE A 66 4.78 -18.69 5.27
C PHE A 66 4.60 -18.76 6.80
N ASP A 67 4.68 -17.61 7.48
CA ASP A 67 4.37 -17.48 8.90
C ASP A 67 2.93 -17.00 9.11
N ALA A 68 2.03 -17.92 9.51
CA ALA A 68 0.61 -17.63 9.72
C ALA A 68 0.33 -16.53 10.78
N ARG A 69 1.32 -16.20 11.62
CA ARG A 69 1.22 -15.07 12.55
C ARG A 69 1.06 -13.74 11.83
N TRP A 70 1.22 -13.68 10.52
CA TRP A 70 0.98 -12.47 9.74
C TRP A 70 -0.47 -11.93 9.87
N ARG A 71 -1.45 -12.77 10.22
CA ARG A 71 -2.82 -12.33 10.56
C ARG A 71 -3.03 -11.97 12.03
N GLU A 72 -2.08 -12.28 12.91
CA GLU A 72 -2.23 -11.95 14.33
C GLU A 72 -2.22 -10.44 14.54
N PRO A 73 -3.17 -9.89 15.31
CA PRO A 73 -3.18 -8.48 15.64
C PRO A 73 -1.95 -8.12 16.46
N LEU A 74 -1.39 -6.94 16.20
CA LEU A 74 -0.29 -6.42 17.00
C LEU A 74 -0.76 -6.20 18.45
N PRO A 75 0.10 -6.45 19.46
CA PRO A 75 -0.22 -6.14 20.85
C PRO A 75 -0.72 -4.70 21.01
N PRO A 76 -1.59 -4.42 22.00
CA PRO A 76 -2.10 -3.07 22.22
C PRO A 76 -0.97 -2.02 22.28
N ALA A 77 -1.13 -0.92 21.54
CA ALA A 77 -0.19 0.17 21.60
C ALA A 77 -0.21 0.83 22.98
N LYS A 78 0.94 1.30 23.44
CA LYS A 78 1.02 2.12 24.66
C LYS A 78 0.17 3.37 24.49
N ALA A 79 -0.49 3.80 25.56
CA ALA A 79 -1.28 5.02 25.54
C ALA A 79 -0.36 6.23 25.26
N GLU A 80 -0.69 6.99 24.22
CA GLU A 80 -0.01 8.25 23.90
C GLU A 80 -0.78 9.44 24.46
N SER A 81 -0.05 10.46 24.88
CA SER A 81 -0.65 11.75 25.22
C SER A 81 -1.44 12.31 24.03
N LYS A 82 -2.68 12.76 24.28
CA LYS A 82 -3.52 13.43 23.27
C LYS A 82 -2.81 14.64 22.66
N ALA A 83 -2.05 15.39 23.47
CA ALA A 83 -1.29 16.54 23.00
C ALA A 83 -0.17 16.13 22.03
N LEU A 84 0.58 15.07 22.37
CA LEU A 84 1.63 14.54 21.50
C LEU A 84 1.05 14.08 20.15
N ARG A 85 -0.07 13.36 20.18
CA ARG A 85 -0.76 12.89 18.96
C ARG A 85 -1.21 14.05 18.06
N ALA A 86 -1.71 15.13 18.66
CA ALA A 86 -2.12 16.33 17.94
C ALA A 86 -0.90 17.00 17.27
N CYS A 87 0.19 17.20 18.01
CA CYS A 87 1.44 17.76 17.47
C CYS A 87 1.98 16.93 16.30
N VAL A 88 2.08 15.60 16.46
CA VAL A 88 2.55 14.69 15.39
C VAL A 88 1.66 14.76 14.16
N THR A 89 0.34 14.84 14.34
CA THR A 89 -0.60 14.95 13.22
C THR A 89 -0.50 16.29 12.51
N MET A 90 -0.29 17.38 13.23
CA MET A 90 -0.05 18.71 12.64
C MET A 90 1.26 18.72 11.84
N MET A 91 2.34 18.18 12.39
CA MET A 91 3.62 18.06 11.70
C MET A 91 3.48 17.23 10.41
N TRP A 92 2.78 16.09 10.47
CA TRP A 92 2.50 15.29 9.27
C TRP A 92 1.71 16.08 8.23
N PHE A 93 0.69 16.84 8.64
CA PHE A 93 -0.13 17.62 7.72
C PHE A 93 0.70 18.68 6.99
N ILE A 94 1.52 19.44 7.72
CA ILE A 94 2.39 20.48 7.16
C ILE A 94 3.44 19.86 6.22
N THR A 95 4.04 18.74 6.61
CA THR A 95 5.15 18.13 5.86
C THR A 95 4.69 17.36 4.61
N PHE A 96 3.56 16.65 4.68
CA PHE A 96 3.13 15.73 3.60
C PHE A 96 1.84 16.16 2.92
N ALA A 97 0.76 16.34 3.69
CA ALA A 97 -0.58 16.53 3.13
C ALA A 97 -0.74 17.89 2.43
N LEU A 98 -0.33 18.97 3.09
CA LEU A 98 -0.47 20.33 2.57
C LEU A 98 0.30 20.53 1.24
N PRO A 99 1.58 20.13 1.10
CA PRO A 99 2.29 20.21 -0.17
C PRO A 99 1.63 19.37 -1.28
N TRP A 100 1.09 18.20 -0.95
CA TRP A 100 0.36 17.37 -1.92
C TRP A 100 -0.93 18.04 -2.39
N MET A 101 -1.74 18.59 -1.47
CA MET A 101 -2.95 19.35 -1.80
C MET A 101 -2.64 20.54 -2.70
N TRP A 102 -1.58 21.29 -2.38
CA TRP A 102 -1.12 22.44 -3.17
C TRP A 102 -0.68 22.07 -4.60
N ARG A 103 -0.01 20.92 -4.78
CA ARG A 103 0.28 20.40 -6.12
C ARG A 103 -1.01 20.03 -6.86
N ARG A 104 -1.89 19.29 -6.19
CA ARG A 104 -3.13 18.80 -6.80
C ARG A 104 -4.06 19.91 -7.26
N ALA A 105 -4.18 20.98 -6.47
CA ALA A 105 -4.97 22.17 -6.79
C ALA A 105 -4.46 22.90 -8.04
N ARG A 106 -3.16 22.80 -8.34
CA ARG A 106 -2.53 23.37 -9.54
C ARG A 106 -2.47 22.38 -10.71
N GLY A 107 -3.21 21.28 -10.64
CA GLY A 107 -3.20 20.24 -11.66
C GLY A 107 -1.88 19.48 -11.78
N LYS A 108 -1.00 19.55 -10.77
CA LYS A 108 0.29 18.86 -10.76
C LYS A 108 0.20 17.50 -10.08
N SER A 109 0.76 16.47 -10.72
CA SER A 109 0.87 15.11 -10.20
C SER A 109 2.30 14.78 -9.76
N SER A 110 2.47 13.82 -8.85
CA SER A 110 3.78 13.23 -8.55
C SER A 110 4.36 12.46 -9.75
N GLY A 111 3.50 12.10 -10.72
CA GLY A 111 3.88 11.46 -11.98
C GLY A 111 4.24 12.43 -13.11
N ASP A 112 4.09 13.75 -12.94
CA ASP A 112 4.37 14.70 -14.02
C ASP A 112 5.83 14.61 -14.48
N GLY A 113 6.04 14.46 -15.78
CA GLY A 113 7.38 14.34 -16.38
C GLY A 113 8.10 13.01 -16.09
N ARG A 114 7.46 12.05 -15.41
CA ARG A 114 8.04 10.71 -15.23
C ARG A 114 7.78 9.85 -16.47
N SER A 115 8.83 9.21 -16.99
CA SER A 115 8.69 8.10 -17.94
C SER A 115 8.48 6.77 -17.20
N CYS A 116 7.89 5.80 -17.88
CA CYS A 116 7.81 4.43 -17.37
C CYS A 116 9.22 3.81 -17.23
N LYS A 117 9.37 2.91 -16.25
CA LYS A 117 10.62 2.17 -16.02
C LYS A 117 10.99 1.31 -17.24
N TYR A 118 9.99 0.74 -17.90
CA TYR A 118 10.11 -0.03 -19.14
C TYR A 118 9.13 0.52 -20.18
N PRO A 119 9.61 1.25 -21.21
CA PRO A 119 8.75 1.85 -22.25
C PRO A 119 8.30 0.87 -23.33
N ILE A 120 8.95 -0.28 -23.41
CA ILE A 120 8.58 -1.39 -24.27
C ILE A 120 8.41 -2.64 -23.40
N ALA A 121 7.55 -3.56 -23.83
CA ALA A 121 7.37 -4.83 -23.15
C ALA A 121 8.71 -5.58 -23.08
N ILE A 122 9.03 -6.12 -21.91
CA ILE A 122 10.24 -6.88 -21.65
C ILE A 122 9.89 -8.34 -21.36
N HIS A 123 10.79 -9.26 -21.68
CA HIS A 123 10.70 -10.64 -21.23
C HIS A 123 11.27 -10.78 -19.81
N TRP A 124 10.60 -11.60 -19.00
CA TRP A 124 11.05 -12.01 -17.67
C TRP A 124 11.40 -13.52 -17.70
N PRO A 125 12.45 -14.00 -17.00
CA PRO A 125 13.34 -13.26 -16.11
C PRO A 125 14.22 -12.26 -16.86
N LEU A 126 14.65 -11.21 -16.16
CA LEU A 126 15.63 -10.27 -16.71
C LEU A 126 16.94 -11.02 -16.94
N SER A 127 17.31 -11.20 -18.20
CA SER A 127 18.48 -11.97 -18.64
C SER A 127 19.85 -11.41 -18.22
N HIS A 128 19.89 -10.40 -17.36
CA HIS A 128 21.10 -9.72 -16.88
C HIS A 128 21.27 -9.80 -15.35
N LEU A 129 20.47 -10.64 -14.68
CA LEU A 129 20.54 -10.89 -13.23
C LEU A 129 21.10 -12.28 -12.90
N ASP A 130 21.90 -12.86 -13.80
CA ASP A 130 22.71 -14.05 -13.52
C ASP A 130 24.03 -13.68 -12.84
#